data_AF-A0A660MR22-F1
#
_entry.id   AF-A0A660MR22-F1
#
_cell.length_a   1.000
_cell.length_b   1.000
_cell.length_c   1.000
_cell.angle_alpha   90.00
_cell.angle_beta   90.00
_cell.angle_gamma   90.00
#
_symmetry.space_group_name_H-M   'P 1'
#
loop_
_entity.id
_entity.type
_entity.pdbx_description
1 polymer ?
#
loop_
_entity_poly.entity_id
_entity_poly.type
_entity_poly.pdbx_seq_one_letter_code
_entity_poly.pdbx_strand_id
1 'polypeptide(L)'
;MADRVSVTTRTGYGERVGNSFKKIFGGLLFVIGSIVLLARNENHFVVTKAGLNEGEKLVQDADAQQLNPELDGKLVHIQGVTPALLHHHSKIQDLELRRMI
;
A
#
# COMPACT_ATOMS: atom_id res chain seq x y z
N MET A 1 -19.70 17.41 58.98
CA MET A 1 -20.48 17.65 57.75
C MET A 1 -19.58 18.39 56.78
N ALA A 2 -19.33 17.85 55.59
CA ALA A 2 -18.52 18.52 54.56
C ALA A 2 -19.43 19.42 53.72
N ASP A 3 -19.02 20.69 53.55
CA ASP A 3 -19.73 21.66 52.72
C ASP A 3 -19.59 21.32 51.23
N ARG A 4 -20.66 21.49 50.46
CA ARG A 4 -20.70 21.22 49.01
C ARG A 4 -20.79 22.53 48.26
N VAL A 5 -19.67 22.98 47.70
CA VAL A 5 -19.64 24.16 46.83
C VAL A 5 -19.96 23.74 45.40
N SER A 6 -21.00 24.34 44.81
CA SER A 6 -21.32 24.18 43.39
C SER A 6 -20.86 25.43 42.63
N VAL A 7 -19.94 25.26 41.69
CA VAL A 7 -19.48 26.33 40.80
C VAL A 7 -20.28 26.26 39.51
N THR A 8 -21.10 27.27 39.27
CA THR A 8 -21.95 27.34 38.07
C THR A 8 -21.36 28.35 37.08
N THR A 9 -20.87 27.86 35.94
CA THR A 9 -20.38 28.72 34.87
C THR A 9 -21.56 29.36 34.13
N ARG A 10 -21.73 30.68 34.26
CA ARG A 10 -22.70 31.45 33.47
C ARG A 10 -22.05 31.95 32.18
N THR A 11 -22.34 31.28 31.07
CA THR A 11 -21.89 31.72 29.73
C THR A 11 -22.87 32.76 29.17
N GLY A 12 -22.39 33.96 28.88
CA GLY A 12 -23.22 35.05 28.34
C GLY A 12 -23.61 34.83 26.87
N TYR A 13 -24.65 35.52 26.39
CA TYR A 13 -25.10 35.40 24.99
C TYR A 13 -24.00 35.70 23.96
N GLY A 14 -23.22 36.76 24.17
CA GLY A 14 -22.10 37.12 23.28
C GLY A 14 -21.00 36.07 23.25
N GLU A 15 -20.67 35.48 24.41
CA GLU A 15 -19.70 34.40 24.52
C GLU A 15 -20.17 33.14 23.79
N ARG A 16 -21.47 32.79 23.92
CA ARG A 16 -22.06 31.65 23.20
C ARG A 16 -22.00 31.83 21.69
N VAL A 17 -22.33 33.02 21.18
CA VAL A 17 -22.27 33.34 19.75
C VAL A 17 -20.83 33.30 19.23
N GLY A 18 -19.90 33.93 19.94
CA GLY A 18 -18.48 33.91 19.58
C GLY A 18 -17.91 32.48 19.54
N ASN A 19 -18.32 31.62 20.47
CA ASN A 19 -17.87 30.23 20.51
C ASN A 19 -18.41 29.39 19.34
N SER A 20 -19.61 29.69 18.84
CA SER A 20 -20.18 29.05 17.65
C SER A 20 -19.39 29.37 16.38
N PHE A 21 -19.02 30.64 16.17
CA PHE A 21 -18.20 31.03 15.02
C PHE A 21 -16.83 30.36 15.03
N LYS A 22 -16.16 30.30 16.19
CA LYS A 22 -14.87 29.59 16.32
C LYS A 22 -14.99 28.12 15.90
N LYS A 23 -16.07 27.44 16.30
CA LYS A 23 -16.32 26.04 15.91
C LYS A 23 -16.57 25.88 14.42
N ILE A 24 -17.27 26.82 13.77
CA ILE A 24 -17.48 26.81 12.32
C ILE A 24 -16.15 26.90 11.58
N PHE A 25 -15.29 27.87 11.95
CA PHE A 25 -13.97 27.99 11.32
C PHE A 25 -13.09 26.77 11.58
N GLY A 26 -13.13 26.21 12.79
CA GLY A 26 -12.44 24.95 13.11
C GLY A 26 -12.91 23.79 12.24
N GLY A 27 -14.23 23.63 12.06
CA GLY A 27 -14.82 22.62 11.18
C GLY A 27 -14.42 22.81 9.72
N LEU A 28 -14.44 24.05 9.22
CA LEU A 28 -14.03 24.36 7.85
C LEU A 28 -12.55 24.02 7.61
N LEU A 29 -11.68 24.40 8.55
CA LEU A 29 -10.25 24.08 8.48
C LEU A 29 -10.03 22.55 8.48
N PHE A 30 -10.82 21.83 9.29
CA PHE A 30 -10.76 20.37 9.36
C PHE A 30 -11.19 19.70 8.05
N VAL A 31 -12.22 20.20 7.38
CA VAL A 31 -12.64 19.70 6.05
C VAL A 31 -11.51 19.87 5.02
N ILE A 32 -10.91 21.06 4.95
CA ILE A 32 -9.79 21.32 4.02
C ILE A 32 -8.61 20.40 4.34
N GLY A 33 -8.26 20.27 5.62
CA GLY A 33 -7.20 19.36 6.07
C GLY A 33 -7.48 17.90 5.69
N SER A 34 -8.74 17.47 5.80
CA SER A 34 -9.16 16.11 5.44
C SER A 34 -9.03 15.84 3.94
N ILE A 35 -9.42 16.82 3.09
CA ILE A 35 -9.25 16.73 1.64
C ILE A 35 -7.77 16.56 1.28
N VAL A 36 -6.88 17.37 1.87
CA VAL A 36 -5.43 17.27 1.61
C VAL A 36 -4.87 15.93 2.07
N LEU A 37 -5.31 15.42 3.23
CA LEU A 37 -4.86 14.14 3.77
C LEU A 37 -5.28 12.98 2.86
N LEU A 38 -6.53 12.95 2.41
CA LEU A 38 -7.04 11.96 1.46
C LEU A 38 -6.35 12.07 0.09
N ALA A 39 -6.15 13.28 -0.42
CA ALA A 39 -5.44 13.49 -1.68
C ALA A 39 -4.01 12.96 -1.62
N ARG A 40 -3.29 13.14 -0.52
CA ARG A 40 -1.95 12.54 -0.34
C ARG A 40 -1.99 11.01 -0.32
N ASN A 41 -3.02 10.43 0.29
CA ASN A 41 -3.22 8.98 0.30
C ASN A 41 -3.49 8.42 -1.10
N GLU A 42 -4.35 9.07 -1.87
CA GLU A 42 -4.68 8.64 -3.24
C GLU A 42 -3.53 8.88 -4.22
N ASN A 43 -2.83 10.01 -4.12
CA ASN A 43 -1.78 10.36 -5.06
C ASN A 43 -0.56 9.43 -4.95
N HIS A 44 -0.25 8.91 -3.76
CA HIS A 44 0.79 7.89 -3.57
C HIS A 44 0.47 6.59 -4.33
N PHE A 45 -0.81 6.20 -4.36
CA PHE A 45 -1.26 5.02 -5.07
C PHE A 45 -1.22 5.19 -6.60
N VAL A 46 -1.59 6.37 -7.11
CA VAL A 46 -1.55 6.68 -8.54
C VAL A 46 -0.11 6.71 -9.06
N VAL A 47 0.81 7.36 -8.33
CA VAL A 47 2.23 7.42 -8.72
C VAL A 47 2.88 6.03 -8.68
N THR A 48 2.56 5.22 -7.67
CA THR A 48 3.08 3.85 -7.57
C THR A 48 2.59 2.98 -8.72
N LYS A 49 1.31 3.06 -9.09
CA LYS A 49 0.76 2.32 -10.23
C LYS A 49 1.35 2.77 -11.57
N ALA A 50 1.54 4.07 -11.77
CA ALA A 50 2.19 4.59 -12.97
C ALA A 50 3.64 4.09 -13.07
N GLY A 51 4.40 4.17 -11.97
CA GLY A 51 5.78 3.68 -11.92
C GLY A 51 5.93 2.17 -12.14
N LEU A 52 4.98 1.37 -11.65
CA LEU A 52 4.96 -0.08 -11.92
C LEU A 52 4.70 -0.39 -13.40
N ASN A 53 3.76 0.32 -14.03
CA ASN A 53 3.45 0.15 -15.46
C ASN A 53 4.60 0.65 -16.35
N GLU A 54 5.24 1.76 -15.99
CA GLU A 54 6.44 2.25 -16.66
C GLU A 54 7.62 1.28 -16.49
N GLY A 55 7.80 0.74 -15.28
CA GLY A 55 8.81 -0.28 -14.99
C GLY A 55 8.59 -1.57 -15.76
N GLU A 56 7.35 -2.08 -15.83
CA GLU A 56 6.99 -3.29 -16.58
C GLU A 56 7.30 -3.15 -18.07
N LYS A 57 7.08 -1.97 -18.68
CA LYS A 57 7.44 -1.70 -20.08
C LYS A 57 8.94 -1.68 -20.36
N LEU A 58 9.76 -1.47 -19.33
CA LEU A 58 11.22 -1.48 -19.45
C LEU A 58 11.82 -2.87 -19.22
N VAL A 59 11.05 -3.80 -18.65
CA VAL A 59 11.49 -5.19 -18.43
C VAL A 59 11.50 -5.92 -19.77
N GLN A 60 12.66 -6.43 -20.15
CA GLN A 60 12.79 -7.34 -21.29
C GLN A 60 12.78 -8.78 -20.77
N ASP A 61 11.93 -9.63 -21.35
CA ASP A 61 11.98 -11.06 -21.09
C ASP A 61 13.24 -11.64 -21.73
N ALA A 62 14.00 -12.43 -20.97
CA ALA A 62 15.18 -13.12 -21.49
C ALA A 62 15.21 -14.59 -21.10
N ASP A 63 15.74 -15.38 -22.03
CA ASP A 63 16.00 -16.80 -21.82
C ASP A 63 17.26 -16.97 -20.95
N ALA A 64 17.17 -17.79 -19.89
CA ALA A 64 18.27 -18.04 -18.98
C ALA A 64 19.43 -18.83 -19.64
N GLN A 65 19.16 -19.45 -20.80
CA GLN A 65 20.05 -20.35 -21.48
C GLN A 65 20.96 -19.64 -22.51
N GLN A 66 20.70 -18.38 -22.84
CA GLN A 66 21.51 -17.60 -23.78
C GLN A 66 22.02 -16.29 -23.16
N LEU A 67 23.34 -16.13 -23.15
CA LEU A 67 23.97 -14.85 -22.84
C LEU A 67 23.77 -13.90 -24.03
N ASN A 68 22.83 -12.96 -23.90
CA ASN A 68 22.63 -11.88 -24.88
C ASN A 68 23.37 -10.61 -24.40
N PRO A 69 24.44 -10.17 -25.10
CA PRO A 69 25.17 -8.94 -24.76
C PRO A 69 24.33 -7.66 -24.83
N GLU A 70 23.21 -7.68 -25.57
CA GLU A 70 22.32 -6.52 -25.73
C GLU A 70 21.41 -6.26 -24.52
N LEU A 71 21.40 -7.19 -23.55
CA LEU A 71 20.66 -7.08 -22.29
C LEU A 71 21.52 -6.55 -21.14
N ASP A 72 22.81 -6.30 -21.39
CA ASP A 72 23.75 -5.84 -20.37
C ASP A 72 23.36 -4.44 -19.86
N GLY A 73 23.16 -4.32 -18.55
CA GLY A 73 22.66 -3.09 -17.90
C GLY A 73 21.14 -2.84 -17.97
N LYS A 74 20.33 -3.78 -18.47
CA LYS A 74 18.85 -3.67 -18.52
C LYS A 74 18.18 -4.49 -17.41
N LEU A 75 16.96 -4.10 -17.04
CA LEU A 75 16.09 -4.90 -16.17
C LEU A 75 15.54 -6.08 -16.97
N VAL A 76 15.87 -7.28 -16.55
CA VAL A 76 15.55 -8.52 -17.26
C VAL A 76 14.75 -9.44 -16.35
N HIS A 77 13.65 -9.99 -16.88
CA HIS A 77 12.86 -11.01 -16.20
C HIS A 77 13.19 -12.39 -16.80
N ILE A 78 13.67 -13.29 -15.96
CA ILE A 78 14.05 -14.65 -16.34
C ILE A 78 13.09 -15.62 -15.66
N GLN A 79 12.28 -16.31 -16.46
CA GLN A 79 11.44 -17.40 -15.97
C GLN A 79 12.10 -18.73 -16.34
N GLY A 80 12.45 -19.53 -15.33
CA GLY A 80 13.09 -20.83 -15.53
C GLY A 80 12.60 -21.86 -14.52
N VAL A 81 12.39 -23.09 -14.99
CA VAL A 81 12.13 -24.23 -14.11
C VAL A 81 13.48 -24.70 -13.57
N THR A 82 13.73 -24.51 -12.26
CA THR A 82 14.94 -25.05 -11.64
C THR A 82 15.01 -26.57 -11.81
N PRO A 83 16.16 -27.15 -12.18
CA PRO A 83 16.33 -28.60 -12.35
C PRO A 83 15.91 -29.42 -11.13
N ALA A 84 15.99 -28.83 -9.94
CA ALA A 84 15.55 -29.43 -8.69
C ALA A 84 14.05 -29.81 -8.69
N LEU A 85 13.19 -29.04 -9.37
CA LEU A 85 11.75 -29.31 -9.45
C LEU A 85 11.44 -30.40 -10.50
N LEU A 86 12.17 -30.43 -11.61
CA LEU A 86 12.09 -31.48 -12.62
C LEU A 86 12.52 -32.84 -12.05
N HIS A 87 13.58 -32.87 -11.24
CA HIS A 87 14.12 -34.11 -10.68
C HIS A 87 13.27 -34.69 -9.54
N HIS A 88 12.43 -33.87 -8.89
CA HIS A 88 11.53 -34.30 -7.82
C HIS A 88 10.21 -34.88 -8.36
N HIS A 89 9.72 -34.37 -9.49
CA HIS A 89 8.47 -34.84 -10.10
C HIS A 89 8.61 -36.24 -10.71
N SER A 90 9.73 -36.54 -11.37
CA SER A 90 10.02 -37.87 -11.93
C SER A 90 10.20 -38.93 -10.84
N LYS A 91 10.89 -38.58 -9.74
CA LYS A 91 11.11 -39.48 -8.61
C LYS A 91 9.81 -39.86 -7.88
N ILE A 92 8.85 -38.94 -7.80
CA ILE A 92 7.52 -39.21 -7.21
C ILE A 92 6.71 -40.14 -8.11
N GLN A 93 6.72 -39.95 -9.44
CA GLN A 93 6.03 -40.84 -10.37
C GLN A 93 6.60 -42.27 -10.35
N ASP A 94 7.92 -42.41 -10.29
CA ASP A 94 8.57 -43.73 -10.17
C ASP A 94 8.28 -44.43 -8.83
N LEU A 95 8.14 -43.66 -7.74
CA LEU A 95 7.81 -44.19 -6.42
C LEU A 95 6.35 -44.65 -6.31
N GLU A 96 5.42 -43.91 -6.93
CA GLU A 96 4.00 -44.31 -7.03
C GLU A 96 3.84 -45.56 -7.89
N LEU A 97 4.54 -45.64 -9.03
CA LEU A 97 4.50 -46.81 -9.91
C LEU A 97 5.04 -48.08 -9.23
N ARG A 98 6.10 -47.96 -8.41
CA ARG A 98 6.67 -49.07 -7.61
C ARG A 98 5.83 -49.48 -6.41
N ARG A 99 4.89 -48.65 -5.94
CA ARG A 99 3.96 -49.01 -4.86
C ARG A 99 2.69 -49.73 -5.37
N MET A 100 2.47 -49.73 -6.68
CA MET A 100 1.31 -50.38 -7.33
C MET A 100 1.60 -51.77 -7.91
N ILE A 101 2.83 -52.27 -7.79
CA ILE A 101 3.27 -53.63 -8.16
C ILE A 101 3.67 -54.36 -6.88
#